data_AF-A0AAV2E8A3-F1
#
_entry.id   AF-A0AAV2E8A3-F1
#
_cell.length_a   1.000
_cell.length_b   1.000
_cell.length_c   1.000
_cell.angle_alpha   90.00
_cell.angle_beta   90.00
_cell.angle_gamma   90.00
#
_symmetry.space_group_name_H-M   'P 1'
#
loop_
_entity.id
_entity.type
_entity.pdbx_description
1 polymer ?
#
loop_
_entity_poly.entity_id
_entity_poly.type
_entity_poly.pdbx_seq_one_letter_code
_entity_poly.pdbx_strand_id
1 'polypeptide(L)'
;MGENLVARMKELSASHGGKYVSVHLRFEEDMVAFSCCVFDGGAQEDRDMRAARERGWKGKFTKPGRTILPGAIRLNGKCPLTPLEVGLILRGMGFGKGTYIYLASGKIYNAEKYMAPLLEMFPNLQTKDTLATAEELAPFKNFSSRMAALDYTVCLHSEVFVTTQGGNFPHFLLGHRRFLYGGHAKTIRPDKRKLALLLDNTSLGWKSFKRQMLNMRSHSDSKGFEFKRMNDSVYSHPCPDCMCRMNKAV
;
A
#
# COMPACT_ATOMS: atom_id res chain seq x y z
N MET A 1 -1.63 18.57 -12.84
CA MET A 1 -1.66 17.13 -13.18
C MET A 1 -2.24 16.28 -12.04
N GLY A 2 -1.64 16.26 -10.85
CA GLY A 2 -2.17 15.47 -9.71
C GLY A 2 -3.64 15.76 -9.39
N GLU A 3 -4.03 17.03 -9.30
CA GLU A 3 -5.44 17.44 -9.11
C GLU A 3 -6.37 16.96 -10.23
N ASN A 4 -5.89 16.89 -11.47
CA ASN A 4 -6.70 16.38 -12.59
C ASN A 4 -6.99 14.88 -12.40
N LEU A 5 -6.00 14.11 -11.93
CA LEU A 5 -6.19 12.70 -11.59
C LEU A 5 -7.20 12.53 -10.45
N VAL A 6 -7.13 13.39 -9.43
CA VAL A 6 -8.11 13.41 -8.33
C VAL A 6 -9.51 13.69 -8.87
N ALA A 7 -9.67 14.69 -9.74
CA ALA A 7 -10.94 15.04 -10.34
C ALA A 7 -11.53 13.87 -11.15
N ARG A 8 -10.73 13.24 -12.02
CA ARG A 8 -11.14 12.05 -12.79
C ARG A 8 -11.51 10.88 -11.89
N MET A 9 -10.75 10.64 -10.81
CA MET A 9 -11.08 9.59 -9.85
C MET A 9 -12.40 9.87 -9.11
N LYS A 10 -12.65 11.13 -8.74
CA LYS A 10 -13.92 11.56 -8.14
C LYS A 10 -15.10 11.46 -9.11
N GLU A 11 -14.89 11.77 -10.37
CA GLU A 11 -15.89 11.62 -11.43
C GLU A 11 -16.27 10.16 -11.63
N LEU A 12 -15.29 9.26 -11.77
CA LEU A 12 -15.53 7.82 -11.87
C LEU A 12 -16.30 7.28 -10.66
N SER A 13 -15.99 7.79 -9.46
CA SER A 13 -16.63 7.40 -8.21
C SER A 13 -17.82 8.29 -7.81
N ALA A 14 -18.40 9.06 -8.73
CA ALA A 14 -19.51 9.97 -8.45
C ALA A 14 -20.73 9.27 -7.84
N SER A 15 -21.01 8.03 -8.28
CA SER A 15 -22.06 7.16 -7.71
C SER A 15 -21.85 6.83 -6.22
N HIS A 16 -20.65 7.06 -5.70
CA HIS A 16 -20.27 6.88 -4.30
C HIS A 16 -19.89 8.22 -3.63
N GLY A 17 -20.38 9.34 -4.17
CA GLY A 17 -20.09 10.69 -3.66
C GLY A 17 -18.64 11.12 -3.89
N GLY A 18 -17.99 10.60 -4.95
CA GLY A 18 -16.58 10.87 -5.25
C GLY A 18 -15.60 10.20 -4.29
N LYS A 19 -16.06 9.21 -3.50
CA LYS A 19 -15.24 8.50 -2.52
C LYS A 19 -14.60 7.27 -3.14
N TYR A 20 -13.31 7.11 -2.89
CA TYR A 20 -12.52 5.97 -3.31
C TYR A 20 -11.49 5.58 -2.26
N VAL A 21 -11.01 4.35 -2.36
CA VAL A 21 -9.91 3.83 -1.55
C VAL A 21 -8.63 3.99 -2.36
N SER A 22 -7.54 4.43 -1.74
CA SER A 22 -6.23 4.36 -2.37
C SER A 22 -5.37 3.29 -1.69
N VAL A 23 -4.61 2.55 -2.50
CA VAL A 23 -3.75 1.45 -2.05
C VAL A 23 -2.33 1.71 -2.53
N HIS A 24 -1.42 1.90 -1.59
CA HIS A 24 0.01 1.94 -1.87
C HIS A 24 0.59 0.51 -1.82
N LEU A 25 0.93 0.00 -3.00
CA LEU A 25 1.43 -1.36 -3.20
C LEU A 25 2.89 -1.33 -3.64
N ARG A 26 3.74 -2.00 -2.84
CA ARG A 26 5.18 -2.14 -3.12
C ARG A 26 5.50 -3.58 -3.50
N PHE A 27 5.21 -3.94 -4.74
CA PHE A 27 5.46 -5.25 -5.34
C PHE A 27 6.26 -5.14 -6.65
N GLU A 28 7.15 -4.15 -6.72
CA GLU A 28 8.09 -3.96 -7.82
C GLU A 28 9.28 -4.93 -7.72
N GLU A 29 9.97 -5.17 -8.85
CA GLU A 29 11.09 -6.14 -8.94
C GLU A 29 12.17 -5.90 -7.87
N ASP A 30 12.53 -4.64 -7.61
CA ASP A 30 13.51 -4.28 -6.59
C ASP A 30 13.05 -4.69 -5.18
N MET A 31 11.79 -4.46 -4.86
CA MET A 31 11.21 -4.79 -3.57
C MET A 31 11.08 -6.31 -3.37
N VAL A 32 10.60 -7.02 -4.39
CA VAL A 32 10.50 -8.49 -4.39
C VAL A 32 11.89 -9.09 -4.21
N ALA A 33 12.87 -8.67 -5.02
CA ALA A 33 14.24 -9.17 -4.97
C ALA A 33 14.93 -8.90 -3.63
N PHE A 34 14.83 -7.66 -3.13
CA PHE A 34 15.45 -7.23 -1.86
C PHE A 34 14.89 -7.98 -0.66
N SER A 35 13.58 -8.25 -0.67
CA SER A 35 12.91 -8.94 0.44
C SER A 35 13.45 -10.35 0.67
N CYS A 36 14.01 -10.99 -0.36
CA CYS A 36 14.45 -12.39 -0.33
C CYS A 36 13.34 -13.36 0.07
N CYS A 37 12.08 -12.97 -0.13
CA CYS A 37 10.94 -13.85 0.00
C CYS A 37 10.79 -14.71 -1.25
N VAL A 38 10.05 -15.80 -1.11
CA VAL A 38 9.67 -16.68 -2.21
C VAL A 38 8.16 -16.58 -2.37
N PHE A 39 7.71 -16.37 -3.59
CA PHE A 39 6.31 -16.34 -3.98
C PHE A 39 6.00 -17.55 -4.86
N ASP A 40 5.00 -17.46 -5.72
CA ASP A 40 4.48 -18.58 -6.50
C ASP A 40 5.07 -18.65 -7.92
N GLY A 41 6.17 -17.93 -8.21
CA GLY A 41 6.80 -17.89 -9.53
C GLY A 41 7.82 -19.01 -9.80
N GLY A 42 8.07 -19.89 -8.83
CA GLY A 42 8.89 -21.09 -8.98
C GLY A 42 10.34 -20.82 -9.43
N ALA A 43 10.89 -21.70 -10.25
CA ALA A 43 12.29 -21.61 -10.69
C ALA A 43 12.61 -20.36 -11.51
N GLN A 44 11.62 -19.81 -12.23
CA GLN A 44 11.81 -18.57 -12.98
C GLN A 44 11.98 -17.38 -12.04
N GLU A 45 11.12 -17.27 -11.03
CA GLU A 45 11.25 -16.23 -9.99
C GLU A 45 12.60 -16.31 -9.28
N ASP A 46 13.06 -17.50 -8.90
CA ASP A 46 14.37 -17.63 -8.24
C ASP A 46 15.51 -17.10 -9.11
N ARG A 47 15.50 -17.42 -10.42
CA ARG A 47 16.48 -16.88 -11.38
C ARG A 47 16.38 -15.36 -11.51
N ASP A 48 15.18 -14.84 -11.72
CA ASP A 48 14.94 -13.40 -11.88
C ASP A 48 15.41 -12.63 -10.63
N MET A 49 15.03 -13.12 -9.44
CA MET A 49 15.35 -12.46 -8.18
C MET A 49 16.84 -12.55 -7.86
N ARG A 50 17.53 -13.63 -8.22
CA ARG A 50 19.01 -13.70 -8.14
C ARG A 50 19.65 -12.67 -9.06
N ALA A 51 19.23 -12.60 -10.32
CA ALA A 51 19.77 -11.65 -11.28
C ALA A 51 19.52 -10.18 -10.86
N ALA A 52 18.31 -9.88 -10.37
CA ALA A 52 17.96 -8.56 -9.85
C ALA A 52 18.80 -8.20 -8.61
N ARG A 53 19.00 -9.14 -7.68
CA ARG A 53 19.85 -8.93 -6.50
C ARG A 53 21.31 -8.64 -6.87
N GLU A 54 21.87 -9.37 -7.82
CA GLU A 54 23.25 -9.15 -8.27
C GLU A 54 23.42 -7.83 -9.03
N ARG A 55 22.43 -7.41 -9.84
CA ARG A 55 22.44 -6.08 -10.47
C ARG A 55 22.32 -4.95 -9.45
N GLY A 56 21.38 -5.04 -8.51
CA GLY A 56 21.03 -3.93 -7.62
C GLY A 56 21.92 -3.79 -6.39
N TRP A 57 22.43 -4.91 -5.86
CA TRP A 57 23.20 -4.94 -4.60
C TRP A 57 24.32 -5.98 -4.67
N LYS A 58 25.10 -5.96 -5.76
CA LYS A 58 26.22 -6.87 -6.03
C LYS A 58 26.93 -7.36 -4.77
N GLY A 59 26.95 -8.68 -4.56
CA GLY A 59 27.63 -9.31 -3.43
C GLY A 59 26.97 -9.14 -2.05
N LYS A 60 25.94 -8.30 -1.88
CA LYS A 60 25.29 -8.05 -0.57
C LYS A 60 24.59 -9.31 -0.03
N PHE A 61 23.92 -10.04 -0.91
CA PHE A 61 23.10 -11.20 -0.55
C PHE A 61 23.86 -12.52 -0.61
N THR A 62 25.05 -12.51 -1.22
CA THR A 62 25.91 -13.68 -1.46
C THR A 62 27.19 -13.68 -0.60
N LYS A 63 27.30 -12.78 0.39
CA LYS A 63 28.44 -12.75 1.33
C LYS A 63 28.58 -14.09 2.08
N PRO A 64 29.81 -14.61 2.25
CA PRO A 64 30.06 -15.76 3.10
C PRO A 64 29.45 -15.61 4.50
N GLY A 65 28.81 -16.66 5.00
CA GLY A 65 28.14 -16.67 6.31
C GLY A 65 26.75 -16.02 6.34
N ARG A 66 26.25 -15.47 5.22
CA ARG A 66 24.88 -14.93 5.16
C ARG A 66 23.87 -16.03 4.80
N THR A 67 23.01 -16.39 5.75
CA THR A 67 21.88 -17.29 5.52
C THR A 67 20.60 -16.51 5.26
N ILE A 68 19.91 -16.83 4.17
CA ILE A 68 18.60 -16.28 3.83
C ILE A 68 17.55 -17.33 4.16
N LEU A 69 16.59 -16.96 5.03
CA LEU A 69 15.49 -17.83 5.46
C LEU A 69 14.15 -17.19 5.05
N PRO A 70 13.63 -17.45 3.84
CA PRO A 70 12.43 -16.79 3.33
C PRO A 70 11.21 -16.91 4.26
N GLY A 71 10.98 -18.10 4.84
CA GLY A 71 9.87 -18.32 5.79
C GLY A 71 9.98 -17.44 7.04
N ALA A 72 11.18 -17.33 7.64
CA ALA A 72 11.39 -16.44 8.79
C ALA A 72 11.22 -14.96 8.42
N ILE A 73 11.63 -14.55 7.21
CA ILE A 73 11.43 -13.19 6.71
C ILE A 73 9.93 -12.88 6.57
N ARG A 74 9.15 -13.83 6.04
CA ARG A 74 7.69 -13.72 5.90
C ARG A 74 6.99 -13.60 7.25
N LEU A 75 7.28 -14.49 8.20
CA LEU A 75 6.72 -14.47 9.55
C LEU A 75 7.06 -13.17 10.31
N ASN A 76 8.22 -12.60 10.06
CA ASN A 76 8.62 -11.31 10.63
C ASN A 76 7.93 -10.10 9.97
N GLY A 77 7.07 -10.32 8.97
CA GLY A 77 6.33 -9.28 8.25
C GLY A 77 7.21 -8.44 7.33
N LYS A 78 8.35 -8.98 6.87
CA LYS A 78 9.28 -8.24 6.01
C LYS A 78 8.97 -8.39 4.51
N CYS A 79 8.28 -9.44 4.11
CA CYS A 79 7.84 -9.60 2.72
C CYS A 79 6.85 -8.51 2.30
N PRO A 80 6.87 -8.10 1.02
CA PRO A 80 5.75 -7.40 0.42
C PRO A 80 4.53 -8.30 0.31
N LEU A 81 3.36 -7.68 0.29
CA LEU A 81 2.10 -8.37 0.05
C LEU A 81 1.90 -8.51 -1.46
N THR A 82 1.46 -9.68 -1.92
CA THR A 82 1.10 -9.85 -3.33
C THR A 82 -0.23 -9.13 -3.64
N PRO A 83 -0.53 -8.77 -4.90
CA PRO A 83 -1.83 -8.17 -5.22
C PRO A 83 -3.01 -9.08 -4.85
N LEU A 84 -2.86 -10.41 -4.93
CA LEU A 84 -3.86 -11.38 -4.44
C LEU A 84 -4.11 -11.21 -2.93
N GLU A 85 -3.05 -11.17 -2.13
CA GLU A 85 -3.16 -10.99 -0.67
C GLU A 85 -3.85 -9.66 -0.34
N VAL A 86 -3.47 -8.59 -1.03
CA VAL A 86 -4.11 -7.27 -0.89
C VAL A 86 -5.59 -7.36 -1.19
N GLY A 87 -5.98 -8.02 -2.28
CA GLY A 87 -7.38 -8.19 -2.64
C GLY A 87 -8.17 -8.96 -1.57
N LEU A 88 -7.64 -10.08 -1.08
CA LEU A 88 -8.25 -10.87 -0.01
C LEU A 88 -8.42 -10.06 1.28
N ILE A 89 -7.40 -9.29 1.67
CA ILE A 89 -7.43 -8.42 2.84
C ILE A 89 -8.53 -7.36 2.68
N LEU A 90 -8.59 -6.68 1.53
CA LEU A 90 -9.61 -5.65 1.28
C LEU A 90 -11.03 -6.23 1.33
N ARG A 91 -11.25 -7.40 0.71
CA ARG A 91 -12.53 -8.11 0.77
C ARG A 91 -12.89 -8.49 2.21
N GLY A 92 -11.93 -9.01 2.97
CA GLY A 92 -12.10 -9.32 4.39
C GLY A 92 -12.37 -8.09 5.27
N MET A 93 -11.83 -6.93 4.90
CA MET A 93 -12.08 -5.64 5.56
C MET A 93 -13.44 -5.02 5.22
N GLY A 94 -14.19 -5.66 4.31
CA GLY A 94 -15.55 -5.25 3.94
C GLY A 94 -15.63 -4.38 2.69
N PHE A 95 -14.55 -4.22 1.93
CA PHE A 95 -14.61 -3.55 0.62
C PHE A 95 -15.24 -4.47 -0.42
N GLY A 96 -16.21 -3.94 -1.15
CA GLY A 96 -17.01 -4.70 -2.13
C GLY A 96 -16.46 -4.61 -3.55
N LYS A 97 -17.05 -5.38 -4.47
CA LYS A 97 -16.63 -5.38 -5.89
C LYS A 97 -16.81 -4.00 -6.54
N GLY A 98 -17.83 -3.25 -6.12
CA GLY A 98 -18.11 -1.89 -6.59
C GLY A 98 -17.19 -0.81 -6.01
N THR A 99 -16.30 -1.13 -5.07
CA THR A 99 -15.39 -0.14 -4.49
C THR A 99 -14.41 0.35 -5.55
N TYR A 100 -14.40 1.67 -5.76
CA TYR A 100 -13.39 2.33 -6.59
C TYR A 100 -12.06 2.37 -5.85
N ILE A 101 -11.02 1.85 -6.50
CA ILE A 101 -9.67 1.76 -5.93
C ILE A 101 -8.71 2.52 -6.82
N TYR A 102 -7.88 3.37 -6.24
CA TYR A 102 -6.68 3.89 -6.87
C TYR A 102 -5.46 3.11 -6.39
N LEU A 103 -4.75 2.44 -7.29
CA LEU A 103 -3.53 1.70 -6.96
C LEU A 103 -2.29 2.56 -7.26
N ALA A 104 -1.62 2.98 -6.19
CA ALA A 104 -0.33 3.65 -6.23
C ALA A 104 0.80 2.61 -6.15
N SER A 105 1.47 2.38 -7.27
CA SER A 105 2.63 1.48 -7.36
C SER A 105 3.60 1.91 -8.46
N GLY A 106 4.85 1.47 -8.37
CA GLY A 106 5.73 1.38 -9.53
C GLY A 106 5.33 0.24 -10.47
N LYS A 107 6.26 -0.17 -11.34
CA LYS A 107 6.07 -1.32 -12.23
C LYS A 107 6.00 -2.61 -11.40
N ILE A 108 4.82 -3.20 -11.30
CA ILE A 108 4.58 -4.46 -10.58
C ILE A 108 5.37 -5.58 -11.25
N TYR A 109 6.09 -6.38 -10.45
CA TYR A 109 6.79 -7.57 -10.93
C TYR A 109 5.80 -8.57 -11.50
N ASN A 110 6.04 -9.05 -12.72
CA ASN A 110 5.17 -9.98 -13.45
C ASN A 110 3.67 -9.61 -13.35
N ALA A 111 3.37 -8.36 -13.72
CA ALA A 111 2.05 -7.75 -13.54
C ALA A 111 0.92 -8.57 -14.17
N GLU A 112 1.13 -9.18 -15.34
CA GLU A 112 0.14 -10.02 -16.02
C GLU A 112 -0.36 -11.16 -15.13
N LYS A 113 0.57 -11.85 -14.45
CA LYS A 113 0.24 -12.92 -13.49
C LYS A 113 -0.38 -12.36 -12.22
N TYR A 114 0.31 -11.42 -11.57
CA TYR A 114 0.01 -11.06 -10.19
C TYR A 114 -1.18 -10.10 -10.06
N MET A 115 -1.47 -9.27 -11.05
CA MET A 115 -2.58 -8.30 -10.98
C MET A 115 -3.94 -8.92 -11.28
N ALA A 116 -4.00 -10.03 -12.04
CA ALA A 116 -5.26 -10.63 -12.48
C ALA A 116 -6.26 -10.88 -11.32
N PRO A 117 -5.87 -11.49 -10.17
CA PRO A 117 -6.80 -11.72 -9.07
C PRO A 117 -7.30 -10.43 -8.41
N LEU A 118 -6.45 -9.39 -8.33
CA LEU A 118 -6.84 -8.12 -7.73
C LEU A 118 -7.88 -7.39 -8.60
N LEU A 119 -7.67 -7.40 -9.92
CA LEU A 119 -8.60 -6.82 -10.89
C LEU A 119 -9.94 -7.58 -10.92
N GLU A 120 -9.93 -8.91 -10.77
CA GLU A 120 -11.15 -9.71 -10.67
C GLU A 120 -11.98 -9.33 -9.44
N MET A 121 -11.32 -9.17 -8.28
CA MET A 121 -11.98 -8.77 -7.03
C MET A 121 -12.48 -7.31 -7.05
N PHE A 122 -11.76 -6.42 -7.75
CA PHE A 122 -12.01 -4.98 -7.81
C PHE A 122 -11.87 -4.45 -9.25
N PRO A 123 -12.90 -4.62 -10.09
CA PRO A 123 -12.86 -4.20 -11.50
C PRO A 123 -12.82 -2.68 -11.70
N ASN A 124 -13.20 -1.90 -10.68
CA ASN A 124 -13.13 -0.43 -10.69
C ASN A 124 -11.75 0.11 -10.26
N LEU A 125 -10.72 -0.73 -10.30
CA LEU A 125 -9.35 -0.34 -9.98
C LEU A 125 -8.78 0.54 -11.08
N GLN A 126 -8.19 1.66 -10.66
CA GLN A 126 -7.55 2.65 -11.50
C GLN A 126 -6.10 2.83 -11.07
N THR A 127 -5.24 3.23 -12.01
CA THR A 127 -3.86 3.65 -11.79
C THR A 127 -3.67 5.02 -12.42
N LYS A 128 -2.50 5.66 -12.17
CA LYS A 128 -2.13 6.86 -12.93
C LYS A 128 -2.16 6.64 -14.45
N ASP A 129 -1.78 5.45 -14.92
CA ASP A 129 -1.72 5.11 -16.35
C ASP A 129 -3.11 4.89 -16.97
N THR A 130 -4.12 4.52 -16.17
CA THR A 130 -5.52 4.43 -16.65
C THR A 130 -6.26 5.76 -16.55
N LEU A 131 -5.85 6.63 -15.61
CA LEU A 131 -6.47 7.94 -15.41
C LEU A 131 -5.88 9.05 -16.26
N ALA A 132 -4.71 8.87 -16.87
CA ALA A 132 -4.04 9.87 -17.71
C ALA A 132 -3.55 9.30 -19.03
N THR A 133 -3.45 10.18 -20.03
CA THR A 133 -2.88 9.79 -21.32
C THR A 133 -1.35 9.67 -21.25
N ALA A 134 -0.77 9.00 -22.24
CA ALA A 134 0.68 8.84 -22.32
C ALA A 134 1.41 10.19 -22.45
N GLU A 135 0.78 11.16 -23.10
CA GLU A 135 1.26 12.53 -23.33
C GLU A 135 1.24 13.33 -22.01
N GLU A 136 0.15 13.22 -21.25
CA GLU A 136 0.04 13.89 -19.94
C GLU A 136 1.08 13.37 -18.94
N LEU A 137 1.44 12.08 -19.03
CA LEU A 137 2.45 11.46 -18.19
C LEU A 137 3.89 11.65 -18.69
N ALA A 138 4.09 11.98 -19.97
CA ALA A 138 5.41 12.08 -20.58
C ALA A 138 6.40 12.99 -19.81
N PRO A 139 6.02 14.16 -19.27
CA PRO A 139 6.93 15.02 -18.50
C PRO A 139 7.43 14.40 -17.18
N PHE A 140 6.77 13.34 -16.70
CA PHE A 140 7.01 12.71 -15.41
C PHE A 140 7.74 11.36 -15.53
N LYS A 141 7.57 10.62 -16.65
CA LYS A 141 8.02 9.22 -16.82
C LYS A 141 9.48 8.96 -16.46
N ASN A 142 10.39 9.91 -16.73
CA ASN A 142 11.82 9.75 -16.46
C ASN A 142 12.23 10.14 -15.02
N PHE A 143 11.28 10.56 -14.19
CA PHE A 143 11.52 11.03 -12.84
C PHE A 143 10.63 10.26 -11.85
N SER A 144 11.18 9.20 -11.25
CA SER A 144 10.46 8.34 -10.30
C SER A 144 9.81 9.12 -9.16
N SER A 145 10.48 10.15 -8.63
CA SER A 145 9.95 11.02 -7.58
C SER A 145 8.76 11.85 -8.05
N ARG A 146 8.75 12.32 -9.31
CA ARG A 146 7.63 13.09 -9.85
C ARG A 146 6.44 12.20 -10.18
N MET A 147 6.67 10.97 -10.66
CA MET A 147 5.62 9.96 -10.80
C MET A 147 4.98 9.62 -9.46
N ALA A 148 5.82 9.42 -8.42
CA ALA A 148 5.34 9.18 -7.06
C ALA A 148 4.56 10.39 -6.50
N ALA A 149 4.89 11.62 -6.88
CA ALA A 149 4.13 12.80 -6.48
C ALA A 149 2.69 12.79 -7.03
N LEU A 150 2.47 12.27 -8.24
CA LEU A 150 1.11 12.08 -8.78
C LEU A 150 0.33 11.07 -7.95
N ASP A 151 0.94 9.91 -7.66
CA ASP A 151 0.34 8.88 -6.81
C ASP A 151 0.03 9.45 -5.41
N TYR A 152 0.94 10.27 -4.87
CA TYR A 152 0.80 10.91 -3.56
C TYR A 152 -0.43 11.82 -3.50
N THR A 153 -0.62 12.70 -4.48
CA THR A 153 -1.78 13.61 -4.53
C THR A 153 -3.10 12.84 -4.59
N VAL A 154 -3.20 11.79 -5.41
CA VAL A 154 -4.42 10.99 -5.48
C VAL A 154 -4.66 10.23 -4.16
N CYS A 155 -3.62 9.69 -3.54
CA CYS A 155 -3.79 9.01 -2.25
C CYS A 155 -4.16 9.99 -1.12
N LEU A 156 -3.65 11.23 -1.15
CA LEU A 156 -3.93 12.28 -0.17
C LEU A 156 -5.42 12.58 -0.07
N HIS A 157 -6.12 12.63 -1.21
CA HIS A 157 -7.55 12.98 -1.28
C HIS A 157 -8.51 11.79 -1.23
N SER A 158 -7.99 10.56 -1.07
CA SER A 158 -8.84 9.37 -0.92
C SER A 158 -9.58 9.33 0.42
N GLU A 159 -10.75 8.68 0.46
CA GLU A 159 -11.52 8.50 1.70
C GLU A 159 -10.76 7.56 2.66
N VAL A 160 -10.17 6.49 2.14
CA VAL A 160 -9.35 5.54 2.90
C VAL A 160 -8.02 5.33 2.20
N PHE A 161 -6.91 5.49 2.93
CA PHE A 161 -5.59 5.14 2.45
C PHE A 161 -5.14 3.79 3.02
N VAL A 162 -4.68 2.87 2.18
CA VAL A 162 -4.16 1.57 2.58
C VAL A 162 -2.69 1.51 2.20
N THR A 163 -1.80 1.20 3.14
CA THR A 163 -0.37 1.00 2.83
C THR A 163 0.09 -0.39 3.19
N THR A 164 0.71 -1.07 2.22
CA THR A 164 1.21 -2.44 2.35
C THR A 164 2.67 -2.51 2.82
N GLN A 165 3.39 -1.40 2.71
CA GLN A 165 4.77 -1.27 3.15
C GLN A 165 5.01 0.04 3.89
N GLY A 166 6.09 0.09 4.67
CA GLY A 166 6.60 1.33 5.24
C GLY A 166 7.46 2.11 4.24
N GLY A 167 8.12 3.16 4.73
CA GLY A 167 9.00 4.02 3.95
C GLY A 167 8.49 5.46 3.86
N ASN A 168 9.20 6.29 3.12
CA ASN A 168 8.98 7.73 3.08
C ASN A 168 7.59 8.11 2.56
N PHE A 169 7.11 7.44 1.50
CA PHE A 169 5.80 7.74 0.90
C PHE A 169 4.65 7.66 1.92
N PRO A 170 4.38 6.52 2.58
CA PRO A 170 3.33 6.46 3.59
C PRO A 170 3.68 7.32 4.81
N HIS A 171 4.95 7.41 5.22
CA HIS A 171 5.37 8.22 6.37
C HIS A 171 4.90 9.68 6.26
N PHE A 172 5.13 10.31 5.11
CA PHE A 172 4.71 11.69 4.84
C PHE A 172 3.22 11.80 4.54
N LEU A 173 2.65 10.85 3.80
CA LEU A 173 1.25 10.91 3.40
C LEU A 173 0.31 10.80 4.60
N LEU A 174 0.63 9.94 5.57
CA LEU A 174 -0.17 9.76 6.78
C LEU A 174 -0.28 11.06 7.58
N GLY A 175 0.85 11.74 7.82
CA GLY A 175 0.84 13.01 8.55
C GLY A 175 0.14 14.12 7.78
N HIS A 176 0.37 14.21 6.47
CA HIS A 176 -0.30 15.21 5.63
C HIS A 176 -1.82 15.01 5.60
N ARG A 177 -2.31 13.77 5.47
CA ARG A 177 -3.74 13.47 5.58
C ARG A 177 -4.30 13.90 6.93
N ARG A 178 -3.63 13.54 8.04
CA ARG A 178 -4.06 13.95 9.39
C ARG A 178 -4.10 15.46 9.55
N PHE A 179 -3.10 16.17 9.02
CA PHE A 179 -3.06 17.63 9.04
C PHE A 179 -4.24 18.25 8.31
N LEU A 180 -4.54 17.82 7.08
CA LEU A 180 -5.64 18.36 6.28
C LEU A 180 -7.02 18.05 6.87
N TYR A 181 -7.18 16.90 7.52
CA TYR A 181 -8.47 16.39 8.00
C TYR A 181 -8.64 16.53 9.53
N GLY A 182 -8.04 17.56 10.14
CA GLY A 182 -8.35 17.94 11.53
C GLY A 182 -7.84 16.96 12.60
N GLY A 183 -6.74 16.26 12.32
CA GLY A 183 -6.05 15.37 13.26
C GLY A 183 -6.30 13.89 13.01
N HIS A 184 -7.25 13.54 12.14
CA HIS A 184 -7.53 12.15 11.76
C HIS A 184 -7.79 12.00 10.28
N ALA A 185 -7.31 10.90 9.70
CA ALA A 185 -7.73 10.46 8.38
C ALA A 185 -7.69 8.93 8.32
N LYS A 186 -8.77 8.32 7.82
CA LYS A 186 -8.90 6.85 7.74
C LYS A 186 -7.71 6.28 6.98
N THR A 187 -6.96 5.46 7.69
CA THR A 187 -5.75 4.81 7.21
C THR A 187 -5.71 3.37 7.67
N ILE A 188 -5.37 2.46 6.77
CA ILE A 188 -5.24 1.04 7.04
C ILE A 188 -3.78 0.65 6.83
N ARG A 189 -3.14 0.15 7.89
CA ARG A 189 -1.79 -0.41 7.84
C ARG A 189 -1.84 -1.83 8.39
N PRO A 190 -2.03 -2.84 7.52
CA PRO A 190 -2.20 -4.21 7.97
C PRO A 190 -0.98 -4.72 8.75
N ASP A 191 -1.21 -5.49 9.81
CA ASP A 191 -0.15 -6.19 10.54
C ASP A 191 0.31 -7.39 9.72
N LYS A 192 1.42 -7.22 9.00
CA LYS A 192 1.98 -8.25 8.13
C LYS A 192 2.42 -9.52 8.85
N ARG A 193 2.80 -9.44 10.13
CA ARG A 193 3.16 -10.64 10.92
C ARG A 193 1.93 -11.48 11.19
N LYS A 194 0.85 -10.81 11.60
CA LYS A 194 -0.44 -11.47 11.79
C LYS A 194 -1.00 -12.00 10.47
N LEU A 195 -0.86 -11.25 9.37
CA LEU A 195 -1.30 -11.70 8.05
C LEU A 195 -0.55 -12.93 7.54
N ALA A 196 0.76 -13.02 7.76
CA ALA A 196 1.51 -14.22 7.39
C ALA A 196 0.89 -15.48 8.00
N LEU A 197 0.55 -15.44 9.29
CA LEU A 197 -0.10 -16.58 9.97
C LEU A 197 -1.54 -16.84 9.50
N LEU A 198 -2.30 -15.78 9.19
CA LEU A 198 -3.70 -15.91 8.79
C LEU A 198 -3.86 -16.42 7.36
N LEU A 199 -2.98 -15.98 6.45
CA LEU A 199 -3.02 -16.36 5.03
C LEU A 199 -2.45 -17.76 4.80
N ASP A 200 -1.48 -18.20 5.62
CA ASP A 200 -0.92 -19.55 5.55
C ASP A 200 -1.82 -20.60 6.24
N ASN A 201 -2.87 -20.18 6.96
CA ASN A 201 -3.77 -21.09 7.66
C ASN A 201 -4.92 -21.58 6.77
N THR A 202 -4.74 -22.76 6.17
CA THR A 202 -5.72 -23.41 5.29
C THR A 202 -7.01 -23.87 5.99
N SER A 203 -7.01 -23.99 7.32
CA SER A 203 -8.19 -24.36 8.11
C SER A 203 -9.08 -23.17 8.49
N LEU A 204 -8.61 -21.94 8.26
CA LEU A 204 -9.31 -20.74 8.67
C LEU A 204 -10.48 -20.42 7.73
N GLY A 205 -11.71 -20.67 8.20
CA GLY A 205 -12.91 -20.30 7.44
C GLY A 205 -13.05 -18.79 7.20
N TRP A 206 -13.69 -18.42 6.07
CA TRP A 206 -13.88 -17.03 5.63
C TRP A 206 -14.50 -16.11 6.69
N LYS A 207 -15.49 -16.59 7.45
CA LYS A 207 -16.14 -15.83 8.54
C LYS A 207 -15.12 -15.39 9.60
N SER A 208 -14.21 -16.28 9.98
CA SER A 208 -13.15 -16.01 10.95
C SER A 208 -12.09 -15.08 10.37
N PHE A 209 -11.68 -15.30 9.11
CA PHE A 209 -10.77 -14.39 8.42
C PHE A 209 -11.31 -12.97 8.33
N LYS A 210 -12.57 -12.79 7.91
CA LYS A 210 -13.27 -11.50 7.85
C LYS A 210 -13.26 -10.79 9.21
N ARG A 211 -13.55 -11.52 10.30
CA ARG A 211 -13.50 -10.97 11.66
C ARG A 211 -12.09 -10.46 12.01
N GLN A 212 -11.04 -11.21 11.68
CA GLN A 212 -9.66 -10.77 11.92
C GLN A 212 -9.30 -9.51 11.10
N MET A 213 -9.76 -9.44 9.85
CA MET A 213 -9.52 -8.29 8.97
C MET A 213 -10.26 -7.03 9.46
N LEU A 214 -11.51 -7.17 9.91
CA LEU A 214 -12.27 -6.07 10.51
C LEU A 214 -11.61 -5.54 11.78
N ASN A 215 -11.11 -6.44 12.65
CA ASN A 215 -10.35 -6.04 13.85
C ASN A 215 -9.07 -5.28 13.48
N MET A 216 -8.35 -5.74 12.44
CA MET A 216 -7.13 -5.10 11.96
C MET A 216 -7.40 -3.72 11.35
N ARG A 217 -8.52 -3.57 10.63
CA ARG A 217 -9.00 -2.29 10.11
C ARG A 217 -9.34 -1.31 11.24
N SER A 218 -10.12 -1.75 12.23
CA SER A 218 -10.48 -0.93 13.39
C SER A 218 -9.25 -0.47 14.18
N HIS A 219 -8.31 -1.38 14.44
CA HIS A 219 -7.05 -1.05 15.11
C HIS A 219 -6.15 -0.09 14.31
N SER A 220 -6.20 -0.15 12.97
CA SER A 220 -5.46 0.81 12.14
C SER A 220 -6.08 2.20 12.22
N ASP A 221 -7.41 2.28 12.22
CA ASP A 221 -8.15 3.54 12.27
C ASP A 221 -7.99 4.23 13.63
N SER A 222 -7.98 3.48 14.74
CA SER A 222 -7.76 4.03 16.08
C SER A 222 -6.38 4.68 16.21
N LYS A 223 -5.35 4.11 15.56
CA LYS A 223 -4.01 4.71 15.47
C LYS A 223 -3.99 6.03 14.70
N GLY A 224 -5.02 6.29 13.91
CA GLY A 224 -5.23 7.57 13.20
C GLY A 224 -5.38 8.77 14.13
N PHE A 225 -5.87 8.55 15.36
CA PHE A 225 -6.16 9.59 16.37
C PHE A 225 -5.04 9.78 17.41
N GLU A 226 -3.97 8.99 17.36
CA GLU A 226 -2.89 9.06 18.35
C GLU A 226 -2.13 10.40 18.28
N PHE A 227 -1.96 11.06 19.42
CA PHE A 227 -1.05 12.19 19.55
C PHE A 227 0.39 11.73 19.33
N LYS A 228 1.23 12.64 18.82
CA LYS A 228 2.66 12.43 18.70
C LYS A 228 3.26 12.08 20.07
N ARG A 229 3.90 10.91 20.17
CA ARG A 229 4.80 10.60 21.29
C ARG A 229 6.14 11.30 21.10
N MET A 230 6.93 11.37 22.17
CA MET A 230 8.25 12.03 22.16
C MET A 230 9.16 11.60 20.98
N ASN A 231 9.15 10.32 20.62
CA ASN A 231 9.98 9.78 19.53
C ASN A 231 9.26 9.66 18.18
N ASP A 232 7.97 10.02 18.11
CA ASP A 232 7.23 9.96 16.85
C ASP A 232 7.60 11.15 15.96
N SER A 233 7.75 10.92 14.66
CA SER A 233 8.04 11.99 13.70
C SER A 233 6.83 12.92 13.54
N VAL A 234 7.08 14.23 13.57
CA VAL A 234 6.06 15.25 13.29
C VAL A 234 5.45 15.10 11.89
N TYR A 235 6.22 14.57 10.93
CA TYR A 235 5.76 14.31 9.58
C TYR A 235 4.76 13.15 9.45
N SER A 236 4.62 12.33 10.50
CA SER A 236 3.57 11.30 10.58
C SER A 236 2.50 11.64 11.61
N HIS A 237 2.87 12.30 12.70
CA HIS A 237 1.99 12.72 13.78
C HIS A 237 2.12 14.23 13.97
N PRO A 238 1.41 15.05 13.17
CA PRO A 238 1.52 16.50 13.25
C PRO A 238 0.85 17.09 14.50
N CYS A 239 -0.03 16.34 15.17
CA CYS A 239 -0.74 16.79 16.36
C CYS A 239 0.04 16.42 17.65
N PRO A 240 0.20 17.34 18.62
CA PRO A 240 -0.36 18.70 18.65
C PRO A 240 0.55 19.78 18.06
N ASP A 241 1.81 19.47 17.79
CA ASP A 241 2.87 20.48 17.57
C ASP A 241 2.67 21.38 16.33
N CYS A 242 2.07 20.83 15.26
CA CYS A 242 1.85 21.52 13.99
C CYS A 242 0.37 21.80 13.69
N MET A 243 -0.53 21.46 14.61
CA MET A 243 -1.97 21.65 14.42
C MET A 243 -2.49 22.64 15.45
N CYS A 244 -3.30 23.61 15.00
CA CYS A 244 -4.00 24.50 15.92
C CYS A 244 -4.84 23.65 16.88
N ARG A 245 -4.80 23.98 18.18
CA ARG A 245 -5.76 23.41 19.14
C ARG A 245 -7.14 23.75 18.59
N MET A 246 -7.93 22.74 18.24
CA MET A 246 -9.35 22.96 18.08
C MET A 246 -9.82 23.43 19.45
N ASN A 247 -10.15 24.72 19.58
CA ASN A 247 -10.89 25.20 20.73
C ASN A 247 -12.08 24.27 20.85
N LYS A 248 -12.13 23.47 21.92
CA LYS A 248 -13.38 22.81 22.29
C LYS A 248 -14.37 23.96 22.44
N ALA A 249 -15.28 24.08 21.49
CA ALA A 249 -16.47 24.88 21.71
C ALA A 249 -17.10 24.32 22.99
N VAL A 250 -17.27 25.22 23.95
CA VAL A 250 -17.74 24.99 25.32
C VAL A 250 -19.03 24.18 25.33
#